data_AF-A0A9Q2CB12-F1
#
_entry.id   AF-A0A9Q2CB12-F1
#
_cell.length_a   1.000
_cell.length_b   1.000
_cell.length_c   1.000
_cell.angle_alpha   90.00
_cell.angle_beta   90.00
_cell.angle_gamma   90.00
#
_symmetry.space_group_name_H-M   'P 1'
#
loop_
_entity.id
_entity.type
_entity.pdbx_description
1 polymer ?
#
loop_
_entity_poly.entity_id
_entity_poly.type
_entity_poly.pdbx_seq_one_letter_code
_entity_poly.pdbx_strand_id
1 'polypeptide(L)'
;MLQIAWACTDMQARAAIRIAFYSGMRRGEVLRAKPRKNGYLLEETKNGERRLVPIHPKIAVLARRVRFTITENKLGHEFAKARRKAELEHVRFHDLRHAAASEMVNSGIDLYTVGQVLGHKTVVSTRRYSHLLSDKLAEAVGKIGRKTHIP
;
A
#
# COMPACT_ATOMS: atom_id res chain seq x y z
N MET A 1 5.04 -10.57 1.80
CA MET A 1 3.57 -10.76 1.64
C MET A 1 3.11 -11.09 0.21
N LEU A 2 3.89 -10.82 -0.84
CA LEU A 2 3.50 -11.15 -2.22
C LEU A 2 3.33 -12.66 -2.49
N GLN A 3 3.91 -13.53 -1.67
CA GLN A 3 3.68 -14.98 -1.74
C GLN A 3 2.19 -15.37 -1.64
N ILE A 4 1.37 -14.60 -0.93
CA ILE A 4 -0.08 -14.80 -0.89
C ILE A 4 -0.68 -14.62 -2.29
N ALA A 5 -0.20 -13.64 -3.07
CA ALA A 5 -0.65 -13.46 -4.44
C ALA A 5 -0.24 -14.64 -5.33
N TRP A 6 0.98 -15.17 -5.16
CA TRP A 6 1.45 -16.32 -5.93
C TRP A 6 0.66 -17.60 -5.61
N ALA A 7 0.27 -17.78 -4.35
CA ALA A 7 -0.56 -18.92 -3.92
C ALA A 7 -2.06 -18.79 -4.26
N CYS A 8 -2.53 -17.58 -4.64
CA CYS A 8 -3.93 -17.32 -4.96
C CYS A 8 -4.26 -17.78 -6.39
N THR A 9 -5.20 -18.71 -6.57
CA THR A 9 -5.56 -19.26 -7.88
C THR A 9 -6.55 -18.39 -8.65
N ASP A 10 -7.46 -17.69 -7.97
CA ASP A 10 -8.42 -16.77 -8.61
C ASP A 10 -7.71 -15.51 -9.13
N MET A 11 -7.86 -15.23 -10.42
CA MET A 11 -7.14 -14.14 -11.08
C MET A 11 -7.51 -12.76 -10.54
N GLN A 12 -8.78 -12.54 -10.20
CA GLN A 12 -9.23 -11.25 -9.68
C GLN A 12 -8.77 -11.06 -8.24
N ALA A 13 -8.89 -12.09 -7.40
CA ALA A 13 -8.35 -12.03 -6.05
C ALA A 13 -6.83 -11.80 -6.05
N ARG A 14 -6.09 -12.52 -6.90
CA ARG A 14 -4.65 -12.31 -7.11
C ARG A 14 -4.32 -10.88 -7.52
N ALA A 15 -5.09 -10.31 -8.45
CA ALA A 15 -4.91 -8.94 -8.89
C ALA A 15 -5.17 -7.93 -7.75
N ALA A 16 -6.24 -8.13 -6.98
CA ALA A 16 -6.59 -7.30 -5.84
C ALA A 16 -5.50 -7.32 -4.75
N ILE A 17 -4.92 -8.49 -4.45
CA ILE A 17 -3.82 -8.63 -3.48
C ILE A 17 -2.60 -7.82 -3.93
N ARG A 18 -2.21 -7.96 -5.20
CA ARG A 18 -1.06 -7.21 -5.75
C ARG A 18 -1.31 -5.71 -5.72
N ILE A 19 -2.49 -5.27 -6.16
CA ILE A 19 -2.84 -3.85 -6.16
C ILE A 19 -2.86 -3.31 -4.72
N ALA A 20 -3.47 -4.01 -3.77
CA ALA A 20 -3.47 -3.62 -2.36
C ALA A 20 -2.06 -3.42 -1.80
N PHE A 21 -1.16 -4.38 -2.06
CA PHE A 21 0.24 -4.31 -1.63
C PHE A 21 1.01 -3.14 -2.26
N TYR A 22 0.92 -2.96 -3.57
CA TYR A 22 1.71 -1.94 -4.28
C TYR A 22 1.14 -0.51 -4.20
N SER A 23 -0.06 -0.33 -3.66
CA SER A 23 -0.73 0.99 -3.56
C SER A 23 -1.09 1.39 -2.14
N GLY A 24 -1.10 0.45 -1.19
CA GLY A 24 -1.58 0.69 0.17
C GLY A 24 -3.08 0.99 0.29
N MET A 25 -3.86 0.80 -0.78
CA MET A 25 -5.31 1.03 -0.78
C MET A 25 -6.05 0.03 0.13
N ARG A 26 -7.14 0.49 0.75
CA ARG A 26 -8.07 -0.38 1.51
C ARG A 26 -8.77 -1.35 0.56
N ARG A 27 -9.25 -2.48 1.06
CA ARG A 27 -9.96 -3.51 0.29
C ARG A 27 -11.07 -2.93 -0.60
N GLY A 28 -11.98 -2.15 -0.02
CA GLY A 28 -13.06 -1.51 -0.75
C GLY A 28 -12.61 -0.36 -1.68
N GLU A 29 -11.43 0.24 -1.45
CA GLU A 29 -10.82 1.17 -2.40
C GLU A 29 -10.30 0.39 -3.61
N VAL A 30 -9.55 -0.70 -3.41
CA VAL A 30 -9.00 -1.55 -4.50
C VAL A 30 -10.09 -2.03 -5.47
N LEU A 31 -11.22 -2.52 -4.94
CA LEU A 31 -12.30 -3.05 -5.77
C LEU A 31 -13.04 -1.97 -6.58
N ARG A 32 -13.02 -0.72 -6.11
CA ARG A 32 -13.72 0.42 -6.76
C ARG A 32 -12.78 1.34 -7.54
N ALA A 33 -11.46 1.20 -7.35
CA ALA A 33 -10.48 2.09 -7.93
C ALA A 33 -10.51 2.02 -9.46
N LYS A 34 -10.70 3.18 -10.10
CA LYS A 34 -10.66 3.31 -11.56
C LYS A 34 -9.30 3.88 -11.96
N PRO A 35 -8.52 3.17 -12.80
CA PRO A 35 -7.25 3.70 -13.27
C PRO A 35 -7.49 4.93 -14.16
N ARG A 36 -6.68 5.97 -13.95
CA ARG A 36 -6.58 7.18 -14.77
C ARG A 36 -5.15 7.31 -15.30
N LYS A 37 -4.89 8.34 -16.11
CA LYS A 37 -3.56 8.61 -16.69
C LYS A 37 -2.46 8.65 -15.60
N ASN A 38 -2.73 9.35 -14.49
CA ASN A 38 -1.74 9.65 -13.45
C ASN A 38 -1.84 8.75 -12.19
N GLY A 39 -2.70 7.73 -12.18
CA GLY A 39 -2.89 6.87 -11.01
C GLY A 39 -4.33 6.40 -10.80
N TYR A 40 -4.64 5.91 -9.62
CA TYR A 40 -6.02 5.67 -9.18
C TYR A 40 -6.60 6.93 -8.56
N LEU A 41 -7.74 7.39 -9.08
CA LEU A 41 -8.52 8.43 -8.43
C LEU A 41 -9.51 7.77 -7.48
N LEU A 42 -9.37 8.04 -6.18
CA LEU A 42 -10.30 7.58 -5.17
C LEU A 42 -11.32 8.69 -4.87
N GLU A 43 -12.50 8.54 -5.45
CA GLU A 43 -13.65 9.42 -5.22
C GLU A 43 -14.30 8.99 -3.90
N GLU A 44 -14.07 9.80 -2.85
CA GLU A 44 -14.67 9.78 -1.50
C GLU A 44 -15.13 8.42 -0.94
N THR A 45 -14.40 7.94 0.07
CA THR A 45 -14.99 7.01 1.04
C THR A 45 -15.63 7.83 2.16
N LYS A 46 -16.59 7.25 2.90
CA LYS A 46 -17.32 7.85 4.05
C LYS A 46 -16.47 8.64 5.08
N ASN A 47 -15.14 8.58 5.00
CA ASN A 47 -14.19 9.24 5.88
C ASN A 47 -12.95 9.80 5.14
N GLY A 48 -13.06 10.59 4.07
CA GLY A 48 -11.93 11.47 3.70
C GLY A 48 -11.71 11.72 2.22
N GLU A 49 -11.13 12.90 2.02
CA GLU A 49 -10.83 13.64 0.81
C GLU A 49 -10.39 12.80 -0.41
N ARG A 50 -10.72 13.35 -1.58
CA ARG A 50 -10.28 12.82 -2.87
C ARG A 50 -8.75 12.78 -2.90
N ARG A 51 -8.19 11.61 -3.20
CA ARG A 51 -6.73 11.47 -3.36
C ARG A 51 -6.38 10.68 -4.61
N LEU A 52 -5.24 11.04 -5.18
CA LEU A 52 -4.59 10.31 -6.25
C LEU A 52 -3.58 9.33 -5.64
N VAL A 53 -3.71 8.05 -5.98
CA VAL A 53 -2.72 7.04 -5.61
C VAL A 53 -1.92 6.66 -6.87
N PRO A 54 -0.63 7.00 -6.97
CA PRO A 54 0.20 6.62 -8.10
C PRO A 54 0.21 5.11 -8.34
N ILE A 55 0.23 4.70 -9.60
CA ILE A 55 0.30 3.27 -9.96
C ILE A 55 1.77 2.85 -9.99
N HIS A 56 2.14 1.88 -9.15
CA HIS A 56 3.49 1.34 -9.14
C HIS A 56 3.83 0.65 -10.48
N PRO A 57 5.03 0.87 -11.07
CA PRO A 57 5.41 0.32 -12.37
C PRO A 57 5.22 -1.19 -12.51
N LYS A 58 5.59 -1.98 -11.49
CA LYS A 58 5.43 -3.46 -11.46
C LYS A 58 3.98 -3.95 -11.62
N ILE A 59 2.98 -3.10 -11.39
CA ILE A 59 1.56 -3.45 -11.59
C ILE A 59 0.90 -2.61 -12.66
N ALA A 60 1.63 -1.77 -13.40
CA ALA A 60 1.02 -0.76 -14.27
C ALA A 60 0.09 -1.36 -15.35
N VAL A 61 0.48 -2.48 -15.95
CA VAL A 61 -0.35 -3.19 -16.94
C VAL A 61 -1.58 -3.82 -16.27
N LEU A 62 -1.36 -4.52 -15.16
CA LEU A 62 -2.42 -5.17 -14.39
C LEU A 62 -3.47 -4.15 -13.91
N ALA A 63 -2.98 -3.07 -13.32
CA ALA A 63 -3.75 -1.97 -12.74
C ALA A 63 -4.69 -1.31 -13.75
N ARG A 64 -4.26 -1.18 -15.01
CA ARG A 64 -5.02 -0.55 -16.09
C ARG A 64 -5.99 -1.48 -16.80
N ARG A 65 -5.71 -2.79 -16.82
CA ARG A 65 -6.52 -3.78 -17.54
C ARG A 65 -7.57 -4.46 -16.68
N VAL A 66 -7.32 -4.63 -15.37
CA VAL A 66 -8.25 -5.35 -14.51
C VAL A 66 -9.55 -4.57 -14.33
N ARG A 67 -10.67 -5.27 -14.49
CA ARG A 67 -12.02 -4.81 -14.15
C ARG A 67 -12.55 -5.76 -13.10
N PHE A 68 -12.70 -5.29 -11.86
CA PHE A 68 -13.18 -6.14 -10.78
C PHE A 68 -14.68 -6.39 -10.90
N THR A 69 -15.06 -7.66 -10.96
CA THR A 69 -16.44 -8.15 -10.80
C THR A 69 -16.57 -9.08 -9.59
N ILE A 70 -15.45 -9.44 -8.96
CA ILE A 70 -15.41 -10.20 -7.72
C ILE A 70 -16.06 -9.41 -6.57
N THR A 71 -16.89 -10.08 -5.78
CA THR A 71 -17.50 -9.49 -4.58
C THR A 71 -16.48 -9.42 -3.44
N GLU A 72 -16.72 -8.52 -2.48
CA GLU A 72 -15.85 -8.38 -1.31
C GLU A 72 -15.76 -9.68 -0.47
N ASN A 73 -16.88 -10.39 -0.36
CA ASN A 73 -16.94 -11.69 0.32
C ASN A 73 -16.11 -12.76 -0.39
N LYS A 74 -16.25 -12.88 -1.73
CA LYS A 74 -15.47 -13.84 -2.52
C LYS A 74 -13.98 -13.50 -2.45
N LEU A 75 -13.61 -12.22 -2.50
CA LEU A 75 -12.22 -11.78 -2.29
C LEU A 75 -11.69 -12.22 -0.92
N GLY A 76 -12.47 -12.02 0.14
CA GLY A 76 -12.09 -12.46 1.49
C GLY A 76 -11.85 -13.97 1.59
N HIS A 77 -12.73 -14.76 0.97
CA HIS A 77 -12.61 -16.21 0.93
C HIS A 77 -11.38 -16.70 0.14
N GLU A 78 -11.16 -16.16 -1.06
CA GLU A 78 -10.00 -16.52 -1.88
C GLU A 78 -8.68 -16.05 -1.26
N PHE A 79 -8.67 -14.90 -0.57
CA PHE A 79 -7.55 -14.47 0.23
C PHE A 79 -7.25 -15.42 1.39
N ALA A 80 -8.29 -15.88 2.11
CA ALA A 80 -8.14 -16.82 3.22
C ALA A 80 -7.56 -18.17 2.77
N LYS A 81 -7.99 -18.68 1.61
CA LYS A 81 -7.38 -19.86 0.98
C LYS A 81 -5.92 -19.62 0.60
N ALA A 82 -5.64 -18.48 -0.04
CA ALA A 82 -4.30 -18.17 -0.53
C ALA A 82 -3.29 -18.00 0.62
N ARG A 83 -3.68 -17.32 1.71
CA ARG A 83 -2.79 -17.15 2.87
C ARG A 83 -2.52 -18.47 3.60
N ARG A 84 -3.48 -19.41 3.63
CA ARG A 84 -3.25 -20.77 4.15
C ARG A 84 -2.21 -21.51 3.33
N LYS A 85 -2.37 -21.52 2.00
CA LYS A 85 -1.41 -22.14 1.07
C LYS A 85 -0.02 -21.53 1.14
N ALA A 86 0.07 -20.26 1.53
CA ALA A 86 1.32 -19.54 1.69
C ALA A 86 1.86 -19.57 3.14
N GLU A 87 1.28 -20.41 4.02
CA GLU A 87 1.68 -20.56 5.43
C GLU A 87 1.66 -19.24 6.23
N LEU A 88 0.75 -18.33 5.85
CA LEU A 88 0.58 -16.99 6.41
C LEU A 88 -0.85 -16.79 6.97
N GLU A 89 -1.36 -17.78 7.69
CA GLU A 89 -2.76 -17.78 8.14
C GLU A 89 -3.10 -16.64 9.13
N HIS A 90 -2.10 -16.10 9.81
CA HIS A 90 -2.24 -14.94 10.69
C HIS A 90 -2.45 -13.63 9.92
N VAL A 91 -2.02 -13.54 8.65
CA VAL A 91 -2.07 -12.32 7.85
C VAL A 91 -3.50 -12.01 7.43
N ARG A 92 -3.97 -10.80 7.74
CA ARG A 92 -5.26 -10.25 7.32
C ARG A 92 -5.08 -9.43 6.05
N PHE A 93 -6.16 -9.24 5.29
CA PHE A 93 -6.08 -8.44 4.05
C PHE A 93 -5.57 -7.02 4.29
N HIS A 94 -5.94 -6.41 5.43
CA HIS A 94 -5.48 -5.07 5.79
C HIS A 94 -3.96 -5.01 6.05
N ASP A 95 -3.32 -6.13 6.40
CA ASP A 95 -1.89 -6.15 6.65
C ASP A 95 -1.08 -5.96 5.37
N LEU A 96 -1.68 -6.18 4.18
CA LEU A 96 -1.07 -5.79 2.90
C LEU A 96 -0.79 -4.29 2.83
N ARG A 97 -1.69 -3.47 3.39
CA ARG A 97 -1.52 -2.02 3.48
C ARG A 97 -0.44 -1.67 4.50
N HIS A 98 -0.38 -2.38 5.62
CA HIS A 98 0.69 -2.19 6.61
C HIS A 98 2.05 -2.54 6.01
N ALA A 99 2.15 -3.63 5.25
CA ALA A 99 3.37 -4.02 4.57
C ALA A 99 3.80 -2.98 3.52
N ALA A 100 2.86 -2.43 2.74
CA ALA A 100 3.14 -1.34 1.80
C ALA A 100 3.76 -0.12 2.52
N ALA A 101 3.20 0.25 3.67
CA ALA A 101 3.70 1.34 4.48
C ALA A 101 5.13 1.06 5.01
N SER A 102 5.34 -0.13 5.58
CA SER A 102 6.65 -0.55 6.07
C SER A 102 7.70 -0.56 4.96
N GLU A 103 7.36 -1.04 3.76
CA GLU A 103 8.29 -1.06 2.61
C GLU A 103 8.67 0.35 2.16
N MET A 104 7.71 1.29 2.11
CA MET A 104 8.03 2.69 1.80
C MET A 104 8.94 3.33 2.87
N VAL A 105 8.64 3.11 4.16
CA VAL A 105 9.45 3.66 5.26
C VAL A 105 10.87 3.11 5.24
N ASN A 106 11.02 1.79 5.08
CA ASN A 106 12.31 1.12 4.96
C ASN A 106 13.09 1.59 3.72
N SER A 107 12.38 1.94 2.64
CA SER A 107 12.98 2.47 1.41
C SER A 107 13.39 3.95 1.50
N GLY A 108 13.31 4.57 2.68
CA GLY A 108 13.74 5.96 2.86
C GLY A 108 12.62 6.98 2.95
N ILE A 109 11.39 6.64 2.58
CA ILE A 109 10.29 7.60 2.49
C ILE A 109 9.84 8.06 3.88
N ASP A 110 9.63 9.37 4.03
CA ASP A 110 9.21 9.97 5.28
C ASP A 110 7.74 9.62 5.64
N LEU A 111 7.39 9.68 6.93
CA LEU A 111 6.06 9.31 7.41
C LEU A 111 4.95 10.23 6.90
N TYR A 112 5.25 11.48 6.55
CA TYR A 112 4.24 12.39 6.02
C TYR A 112 3.85 11.94 4.60
N THR A 113 4.83 11.71 3.73
CA THR A 113 4.61 11.20 2.37
C THR A 113 3.90 9.84 2.39
N VAL A 114 4.33 8.92 3.26
CA VAL A 114 3.65 7.63 3.45
C VAL A 114 2.19 7.84 3.89
N GLY A 115 1.96 8.74 4.84
CA GLY A 115 0.61 9.09 5.30
C GLY A 115 -0.30 9.62 4.17
N GLN A 116 0.24 10.46 3.28
CA GLN A 116 -0.47 10.99 2.12
C GLN A 116 -0.85 9.89 1.13
N VAL A 117 0.08 9.01 0.75
CA VAL A 117 -0.19 7.87 -0.14
C VAL A 117 -1.30 6.98 0.41
N LEU A 118 -1.22 6.67 1.71
CA LEU A 118 -2.21 5.85 2.39
C LEU A 118 -3.53 6.60 2.63
N GLY A 119 -3.54 7.93 2.62
CA GLY A 119 -4.68 8.76 3.02
C GLY A 119 -5.04 8.59 4.49
N HIS A 120 -4.04 8.75 5.36
CA HIS A 120 -4.23 8.88 6.79
C HIS A 120 -4.64 10.32 7.13
N LYS A 121 -5.78 10.49 7.80
CA LYS A 121 -6.25 11.82 8.25
C LYS A 121 -5.34 12.45 9.31
N THR A 122 -4.65 11.62 10.08
CA THR A 122 -3.84 12.06 11.21
C THR A 122 -2.48 11.41 11.16
N VAL A 123 -1.45 12.18 11.53
CA VAL A 123 -0.06 11.69 11.67
C VAL A 123 0.02 10.53 12.67
N VAL A 124 -0.89 10.50 13.66
CA VAL A 124 -1.02 9.41 14.64
C VAL A 124 -1.15 8.05 13.98
N SER A 125 -1.90 7.95 12.86
CA SER A 125 -2.07 6.68 12.14
C SER A 125 -0.77 6.18 11.50
N THR A 126 0.13 7.10 11.13
CA THR A 126 1.44 6.75 10.55
C THR A 126 2.54 6.61 11.60
N ARG A 127 2.34 7.13 12.83
CA ARG A 127 3.27 6.98 13.96
C ARG A 127 3.53 5.52 14.32
N ARG A 128 2.62 4.59 13.98
CA ARG A 128 2.86 3.14 14.13
C ARG A 128 4.17 2.68 13.45
N TYR A 129 4.62 3.35 12.40
CA TYR A 129 5.86 3.00 11.68
C TYR A 129 7.10 3.79 12.14
N SER A 130 7.00 4.67 13.14
CA SER A 130 8.12 5.50 13.57
C SER A 130 9.28 4.69 14.15
N HIS A 131 9.02 3.51 14.70
CA HIS A 131 10.05 2.60 15.21
C HIS A 131 11.00 2.10 14.11
N LEU A 132 10.56 2.11 12.84
CA LEU A 132 11.41 1.74 11.69
C LEU A 132 12.39 2.85 11.28
N LEU A 133 12.34 4.01 11.94
CA LEU A 133 13.17 5.17 11.63
C LEU A 133 14.24 5.45 12.69
N SER A 134 14.41 4.57 13.69
CA SER A 134 15.37 4.77 14.80
C SER A 134 16.77 5.13 14.30
N ASP A 135 17.27 4.39 13.31
CA ASP A 135 18.65 4.54 12.82
C ASP A 135 18.80 5.83 12.00
N LYS A 136 17.70 6.29 11.38
CA LYS A 136 17.67 7.55 10.62
C LYS A 136 17.68 8.79 11.51
N LEU A 137 17.33 8.67 12.80
CA LEU A 137 17.39 9.81 13.71
C LEU A 137 18.83 10.28 13.92
N ALA A 138 19.76 9.33 14.11
CA ALA A 138 21.18 9.64 14.24
C ALA A 138 21.75 10.24 12.94
N GLU A 139 21.39 9.69 11.79
CA GLU A 139 21.78 10.24 10.47
C GLU A 139 21.24 11.66 10.27
N ALA A 140 19.98 11.91 10.62
CA ALA A 140 19.35 13.22 10.49
C ALA A 140 20.04 14.28 11.35
N VAL A 141 20.35 13.95 12.61
CA VAL A 141 21.13 14.83 13.50
C VAL A 141 22.53 15.07 12.92
N GLY A 142 23.20 14.03 12.42
CA GLY A 142 24.54 14.13 11.82
C GLY A 142 24.61 14.90 10.48
N LYS A 143 23.47 15.28 9.88
CA LYS A 143 23.41 16.14 8.69
C LYS A 143 23.33 17.63 9.03
N ILE A 144 23.00 18.00 10.26
CA ILE A 144 22.93 19.39 10.70
C ILE A 144 24.32 20.04 10.59
N GLY A 145 24.40 21.26 10.05
CA GLY A 145 25.63 22.04 10.01
C GLY A 145 26.62 21.69 8.89
N ARG A 146 26.32 20.72 8.01
CA ARG A 146 27.10 20.51 6.78
C ARG A 146 26.82 21.66 5.82
N LYS A 147 27.65 22.71 5.84
CA LYS A 147 27.66 23.73 4.78
C LYS A 147 28.04 23.02 3.46
N THR A 148 27.06 22.71 2.62
CA THR A 148 27.32 22.58 1.18
C THR A 148 27.78 23.95 0.71
N HIS A 149 29.08 24.09 0.43
CA HIS A 149 29.59 25.22 -0.34
C HIS A 149 28.80 25.24 -1.65
N ILE A 150 27.93 26.24 -1.81
CA ILE A 150 27.28 26.54 -3.08
C ILE A 150 28.30 27.40 -3.84
N PRO A 151 28.79 26.97 -5.02
CA PRO A 151 29.66 27.78 -5.85
C PRO A 151 28.94 29.02 -6.41
#